data_AF-A0A0D6DQM3-F1
#
_entry.id   AF-A0A0D6DQM3-F1
#
_cell.length_a   1.000
_cell.length_b   1.000
_cell.length_c   1.000
_cell.angle_alpha   90.00
_cell.angle_beta   90.00
_cell.angle_gamma   90.00
#
_symmetry.space_group_name_H-M   'P 1'
#
loop_
_entity.id
_entity.type
_entity.pdbx_description
1 polymer ?
#
loop_
_entity_poly.entity_id
_entity_poly.type
_entity_poly.pdbx_seq_one_letter_code
_entity_poly.pdbx_strand_id
1 'polypeptide(L)'
;GAIGTLVSFSVISLGAMTIFKKMDIGSLELGDYLAIGAIFAATDSVCTLQVLNQDETPLLYSLVFGEGVVNDATSVVLFNAIQNFDLTNIDHRIAIQFSGNFLYLFFASTMLGAMTGLLSAYVIKKLYFGRHSTDREVALMMLMAYLSYMLVELFYLSGI
;
A
#
# COMPACT_ATOMS: atom_id res chain seq x y z
N GLY A 1 -4.04 10.83 -1.31
CA GLY A 1 -3.62 9.42 -1.41
C GLY A 1 -2.38 9.30 -2.28
N ALA A 2 -2.40 8.39 -3.26
CA ALA A 2 -1.22 7.92 -3.99
C ALA A 2 -0.27 9.00 -4.55
N ILE A 3 -0.78 10.06 -5.18
CA ILE A 3 0.07 11.16 -5.68
C ILE A 3 0.81 11.86 -4.53
N GLY A 4 0.13 12.08 -3.41
CA GLY A 4 0.73 12.63 -2.19
C GLY A 4 1.85 11.73 -1.68
N THR A 5 1.62 10.41 -1.62
CA THR A 5 2.63 9.42 -1.25
C THR A 5 3.86 9.47 -2.16
N LEU A 6 3.67 9.57 -3.49
CA LEU A 6 4.77 9.67 -4.45
C LEU A 6 5.57 10.96 -4.29
N VAL A 7 4.91 12.09 -3.99
CA VAL A 7 5.58 13.36 -3.70
C VAL A 7 6.36 13.25 -2.40
N SER A 8 5.75 12.76 -1.32
CA SER A 8 6.40 12.53 -0.03
C SER A 8 7.61 11.60 -0.15
N PHE A 9 7.44 10.47 -0.84
CA PHE A 9 8.51 9.53 -1.18
C PHE A 9 9.69 10.22 -1.85
N SER A 10 9.42 11.05 -2.86
CA SER A 10 10.47 11.74 -3.63
C SER A 10 11.22 12.76 -2.76
N VAL A 11 10.48 13.55 -1.98
CA VAL A 11 11.06 14.57 -1.09
C VAL A 11 11.89 13.94 0.02
N ILE A 12 11.37 12.89 0.66
CA ILE A 12 12.05 12.20 1.77
C ILE A 12 13.30 11.47 1.26
N SER A 13 13.22 10.77 0.13
CA SER A 13 14.37 10.06 -0.45
C SER A 13 15.53 11.02 -0.78
N LEU A 14 15.21 12.16 -1.42
CA LEU A 14 16.21 13.19 -1.75
C LEU A 14 16.77 13.86 -0.50
N GLY A 15 15.91 14.12 0.49
CA GLY A 15 16.30 14.66 1.79
C GLY A 15 17.25 13.72 2.53
N ALA A 16 16.91 12.44 2.61
CA ALA A 16 17.75 11.40 3.20
C ALA A 16 19.11 11.33 2.50
N MET A 17 19.14 11.24 1.16
CA MET A 17 20.40 11.23 0.41
C MET A 17 21.29 12.45 0.74
N THR A 18 20.71 13.63 0.93
CA THR A 18 21.46 14.86 1.21
C THR A 18 21.97 14.90 2.66
N ILE A 19 21.16 14.46 3.63
CA ILE A 19 21.48 14.47 5.06
C ILE A 19 22.55 13.41 5.37
N PHE A 20 22.33 12.16 4.96
CA PHE A 20 23.24 11.06 5.24
C PHE A 20 24.63 11.28 4.62
N LYS A 21 24.69 11.83 3.39
CA LYS A 21 25.97 12.26 2.76
C LYS A 21 26.68 13.37 3.54
N LYS A 22 25.94 14.29 4.17
CA LYS A 22 26.54 15.36 5.01
C LYS A 22 27.02 14.87 6.36
N MET A 23 26.41 13.82 6.89
CA MET A 23 26.73 13.26 8.21
C MET A 23 27.82 12.19 8.17
N ASP A 24 28.35 11.84 6.99
CA ASP A 24 29.36 10.79 6.77
C ASP A 24 28.92 9.41 7.32
N ILE A 25 27.61 9.15 7.34
CA ILE A 25 27.02 7.91 7.84
C ILE A 25 27.07 6.87 6.71
N GLY A 26 28.24 6.24 6.54
CA GLY A 26 28.44 5.05 5.71
C GLY A 26 28.12 5.19 4.21
N SER A 27 28.47 4.16 3.44
CA SER A 27 28.13 4.07 2.02
C SER A 27 26.78 3.38 1.85
N LEU A 28 25.68 4.10 2.09
CA LEU A 28 24.33 3.63 1.71
C LEU A 28 24.16 3.68 0.20
N GLU A 29 23.54 2.65 -0.36
CA GLU A 29 23.24 2.56 -1.78
C GLU A 29 22.01 3.39 -2.13
N LEU A 30 21.79 3.63 -3.43
CA LEU A 30 20.59 4.36 -3.88
C LEU A 30 19.30 3.69 -3.39
N GLY A 31 19.28 2.36 -3.32
CA GLY A 31 18.12 1.58 -2.91
C GLY A 31 17.73 1.83 -1.46
N ASP A 32 18.71 2.03 -0.59
CA ASP A 32 18.47 2.31 0.82
C ASP A 32 17.77 3.66 1.00
N TYR A 33 18.20 4.69 0.26
CA TYR A 33 17.56 6.00 0.31
C TYR A 33 16.12 5.98 -0.21
N LEU A 34 15.87 5.24 -1.30
CA LEU A 34 14.53 5.05 -1.83
C LEU A 34 13.65 4.23 -0.87
N ALA A 35 14.20 3.17 -0.27
CA ALA A 35 13.49 2.35 0.71
C ALA A 35 13.07 3.16 1.93
N ILE A 36 13.97 4.02 2.45
CA ILE A 36 13.66 4.99 3.51
C ILE A 36 12.50 5.89 3.06
N GLY A 37 12.58 6.47 1.85
CA GLY A 37 11.49 7.28 1.32
C GLY A 37 10.14 6.55 1.27
N ALA A 38 10.12 5.28 0.86
CA ALA A 38 8.89 4.50 0.74
C ALA A 38 8.27 4.19 2.11
N ILE A 39 9.11 3.82 3.09
CA ILE A 39 8.70 3.54 4.46
C ILE A 39 8.12 4.80 5.12
N PHE A 40 8.80 5.94 5.02
CA PHE A 40 8.35 7.17 5.66
C PHE A 40 7.23 7.91 4.91
N ALA A 41 6.95 7.56 3.65
CA ALA A 41 5.83 8.11 2.90
C ALA A 41 4.47 7.55 3.33
N ALA A 42 4.45 6.39 4.02
CA ALA A 42 3.24 5.85 4.63
C ALA A 42 2.89 6.71 5.86
N THR A 43 1.86 7.55 5.73
CA THR A 43 1.40 8.44 6.81
C THR A 43 0.33 7.75 7.63
N ASP A 44 0.60 7.56 8.92
CA ASP A 44 -0.39 6.99 9.84
C ASP A 44 -1.54 7.99 10.11
N SER A 45 -2.74 7.65 9.63
CA SER A 45 -3.97 8.41 9.88
C SER A 45 -4.68 8.00 11.17
N VAL A 46 -4.23 6.98 11.90
CA VAL A 46 -4.94 6.45 13.08
C VAL A 46 -5.04 7.50 14.18
N CYS A 47 -3.95 8.24 14.46
CA CYS A 47 -3.97 9.29 15.47
C CYS A 47 -4.94 10.43 15.13
N THR A 48 -5.08 10.81 13.87
CA THR A 48 -6.03 11.86 13.46
C THR A 48 -7.47 11.36 13.51
N LEU A 49 -7.71 10.10 13.14
CA LEU A 49 -9.03 9.46 13.23
C LEU A 49 -9.52 9.27 14.66
N GLN A 50 -8.62 9.12 15.65
CA GLN A 50 -9.01 9.03 17.07
C GLN A 50 -9.56 10.34 17.64
N VAL A 51 -9.18 11.48 17.06
CA VAL A 51 -9.62 12.81 17.51
C VAL A 51 -10.82 13.31 16.68
N LEU A 52 -10.95 12.84 15.43
CA LEU A 52 -12.07 13.16 14.56
C LEU A 52 -13.34 12.41 14.98
N ASN A 53 -14.40 13.14 15.26
CA ASN A 53 -15.72 12.56 15.48
C ASN A 53 -16.43 12.33 14.14
N GLN A 54 -16.76 11.08 13.85
CA GLN A 54 -17.46 10.68 12.62
C GLN A 54 -18.87 11.28 12.53
N ASP A 55 -19.53 11.54 13.65
CA ASP A 55 -20.88 12.11 13.67
C ASP A 55 -20.88 13.62 13.39
N GLU A 56 -19.82 14.32 13.80
CA GLU A 56 -19.69 15.77 13.59
C GLU A 56 -19.12 16.11 12.21
N THR A 57 -18.16 15.32 11.72
CA THR A 57 -17.46 15.59 10.45
C THR A 57 -17.28 14.32 9.60
N PRO A 58 -18.37 13.68 9.14
CA PRO A 58 -18.32 12.38 8.46
C PRO A 58 -17.47 12.41 7.18
N LEU A 59 -17.54 13.52 6.42
CA LEU A 59 -16.76 13.67 5.18
C LEU A 59 -15.25 13.69 5.46
N LEU A 60 -14.81 14.43 6.49
CA LEU A 60 -13.40 14.56 6.83
C LEU A 60 -12.86 13.23 7.38
N TYR A 61 -13.63 12.55 8.22
CA TYR A 61 -13.31 11.22 8.71
C TYR A 61 -13.10 10.23 7.56
N SER A 62 -14.05 10.12 6.63
CA SER A 62 -13.95 9.20 5.50
C SER A 62 -12.80 9.55 4.55
N LEU A 63 -12.52 10.84 4.35
CA LEU A 63 -11.42 11.29 3.49
C LEU A 63 -10.07 10.93 4.08
N VAL A 64 -9.85 11.22 5.38
CA VAL A 64 -8.60 10.93 6.09
C VAL A 64 -8.36 9.42 6.18
N PHE A 65 -9.40 8.64 6.48
CA PHE A 65 -9.33 7.18 6.49
C PHE A 65 -8.96 6.63 5.11
N GLY A 66 -9.67 7.07 4.06
CA GLY A 66 -9.39 6.62 2.69
C GLY A 66 -8.00 7.03 2.21
N GLU A 67 -7.53 8.21 2.59
CA GLU A 67 -6.16 8.66 2.30
C GLU A 67 -5.11 7.77 2.96
N GLY A 68 -5.26 7.46 4.26
CA GLY A 68 -4.33 6.60 4.99
C GLY A 68 -4.22 5.21 4.36
N VAL A 69 -5.36 4.57 4.06
CA VAL A 69 -5.39 3.24 3.42
C VAL A 69 -4.71 3.26 2.05
N VAL A 70 -4.97 4.28 1.23
CA VAL A 70 -4.33 4.41 -0.09
C VAL A 70 -2.83 4.69 0.05
N ASN A 71 -2.42 5.48 1.03
CA ASN A 71 -1.01 5.79 1.27
C ASN A 71 -0.23 4.52 1.68
N ASP A 72 -0.76 3.72 2.60
CA ASP A 72 -0.14 2.46 3.03
C ASP A 72 0.02 1.48 1.86
N ALA A 73 -1.04 1.28 1.07
CA ALA A 73 -0.99 0.42 -0.11
C ALA A 73 0.06 0.92 -1.12
N THR A 74 0.08 2.22 -1.40
CA THR A 74 1.02 2.83 -2.36
C THR A 74 2.48 2.69 -1.90
N SER A 75 2.76 2.92 -0.62
CA SER A 75 4.10 2.79 -0.04
C SER A 75 4.62 1.35 -0.08
N VAL A 76 3.78 0.35 0.16
CA VAL A 76 4.20 -1.06 0.05
C VAL A 76 4.47 -1.45 -1.40
N VAL A 77 3.66 -0.99 -2.36
CA VAL A 77 3.92 -1.22 -3.79
C VAL A 77 5.23 -0.54 -4.22
N LEU A 78 5.49 0.69 -3.76
CA LEU A 78 6.77 1.39 -3.97
C LEU A 78 7.95 0.58 -3.40
N PHE A 79 7.83 0.11 -2.16
CA PHE A 79 8.87 -0.68 -1.50
C PHE A 79 9.16 -1.99 -2.24
N ASN A 80 8.13 -2.72 -2.65
CA ASN A 80 8.28 -3.93 -3.47
C ASN A 80 8.90 -3.62 -4.83
N ALA A 81 8.54 -2.51 -5.47
CA ALA A 81 9.15 -2.10 -6.73
C ALA A 81 10.65 -1.79 -6.58
N ILE A 82 11.07 -1.23 -5.43
CA ILE A 82 12.48 -0.94 -5.11
C ILE A 82 13.26 -2.23 -4.86
N GLN A 83 12.73 -3.18 -4.08
CA GLN A 83 13.41 -4.45 -3.80
C GLN A 83 13.62 -5.31 -5.04
N ASN A 84 12.68 -5.27 -5.99
CA ASN A 84 12.79 -6.01 -7.25
C ASN A 84 13.71 -5.31 -8.28
N PHE A 85 14.37 -4.21 -7.92
CA PHE A 85 15.19 -3.43 -8.82
C PHE A 85 16.69 -3.60 -8.54
N ASP A 86 17.45 -3.98 -9.56
CA ASP A 86 18.91 -4.05 -9.50
C ASP A 86 19.49 -2.66 -9.81
N LEU A 87 20.14 -2.04 -8.82
CA LEU A 87 20.64 -0.65 -8.88
C LEU A 87 22.12 -0.55 -9.28
N THR A 88 22.70 -1.64 -9.77
CA THR A 88 24.13 -1.73 -10.11
C THR A 88 24.57 -0.86 -11.30
N ASN A 89 23.65 -0.41 -12.15
CA ASN A 89 23.93 0.60 -13.17
C ASN A 89 22.86 1.68 -13.06
N ILE A 90 23.21 2.97 -13.11
CA ILE A 90 22.23 4.07 -13.11
C ILE A 90 22.19 4.64 -14.53
N ASP A 91 21.15 4.30 -15.29
CA ASP A 91 20.86 4.83 -16.62
C ASP A 91 19.44 5.43 -16.64
N HIS A 92 19.17 6.39 -17.52
CA HIS A 92 17.84 7.02 -17.64
C HIS A 92 16.73 6.01 -17.99
N ARG A 93 17.09 4.88 -18.62
CA ARG A 93 16.19 3.73 -18.85
C ARG A 93 15.65 3.12 -17.56
N ILE A 94 16.37 3.24 -16.46
CA ILE A 94 16.03 2.59 -15.18
C ILE A 94 14.91 3.32 -14.47
N ALA A 95 14.90 4.66 -14.50
CA ALA A 95 13.77 5.43 -13.97
C ALA A 95 12.45 5.10 -14.69
N ILE A 96 12.52 4.88 -16.01
CA ILE A 96 11.36 4.50 -16.83
C ILE A 96 10.91 3.07 -16.51
N GLN A 97 11.86 2.13 -16.42
CA GLN A 97 11.55 0.74 -16.08
C GLN A 97 11.01 0.60 -14.65
N PHE A 98 11.54 1.36 -13.68
CA PHE A 98 11.03 1.44 -12.32
C PHE A 98 9.60 1.98 -12.30
N SER A 99 9.36 3.10 -12.99
CA SER A 99 8.01 3.68 -13.09
C SER A 99 7.02 2.70 -13.74
N GLY A 100 7.46 1.98 -14.79
CA GLY A 100 6.66 0.94 -15.44
C GLY A 100 6.33 -0.23 -14.52
N ASN A 101 7.32 -0.73 -13.77
CA ASN A 101 7.13 -1.82 -12.80
C ASN A 101 6.20 -1.40 -11.66
N PHE A 102 6.37 -0.19 -11.13
CA PHE A 102 5.49 0.38 -10.12
C PHE A 102 4.04 0.46 -10.63
N LEU A 103 3.81 1.03 -11.82
CA LEU A 103 2.47 1.12 -12.39
C LEU A 103 1.86 -0.26 -12.64
N TYR A 104 2.65 -1.21 -13.16
CA TYR A 104 2.21 -2.58 -13.37
C TYR A 104 1.77 -3.23 -12.06
N LEU A 105 2.61 -3.21 -11.03
CA LEU A 105 2.28 -3.76 -9.71
C LEU A 105 1.08 -3.05 -9.09
N PHE A 106 1.02 -1.72 -9.17
CA PHE A 106 -0.09 -0.93 -8.64
C PHE A 106 -1.43 -1.30 -9.27
N PHE A 107 -1.51 -1.31 -10.61
CA PHE A 107 -2.75 -1.65 -11.31
C PHE A 107 -3.11 -3.13 -11.19
N ALA A 108 -2.12 -4.04 -11.28
CA ALA A 108 -2.35 -5.48 -11.14
C ALA A 108 -2.88 -5.83 -9.75
N SER A 109 -2.26 -5.32 -8.67
CA SER A 109 -2.72 -5.52 -7.30
C SER A 109 -4.10 -4.91 -7.07
N THR A 110 -4.34 -3.68 -7.55
CA THR A 110 -5.66 -3.02 -7.42
C THR A 110 -6.76 -3.81 -8.11
N MET A 111 -6.51 -4.29 -9.34
CA MET A 111 -7.49 -5.05 -10.11
C MET A 111 -7.74 -6.42 -9.49
N LEU A 112 -6.70 -7.10 -9.02
CA LEU A 112 -6.85 -8.39 -8.35
C LEU A 112 -7.61 -8.25 -7.03
N GLY A 113 -7.29 -7.23 -6.21
CA GLY A 113 -8.03 -6.92 -4.98
C GLY A 113 -9.50 -6.58 -5.24
N ALA A 114 -9.81 -5.84 -6.31
CA ALA A 114 -11.19 -5.58 -6.71
C ALA A 114 -11.93 -6.87 -7.11
N MET A 115 -11.28 -7.75 -7.87
CA MET A 115 -11.85 -9.04 -8.28
C MET A 115 -12.09 -9.97 -7.08
N THR A 116 -11.12 -10.12 -6.18
CA THR A 116 -11.25 -10.97 -4.99
C THR A 116 -12.27 -10.40 -4.01
N GLY A 117 -12.34 -9.07 -3.86
CA GLY A 117 -13.36 -8.39 -3.07
C GLY A 117 -14.78 -8.61 -3.60
N LEU A 118 -14.98 -8.46 -4.91
CA LEU A 118 -16.27 -8.73 -5.56
C LEU A 118 -16.67 -10.21 -5.46
N LEU A 119 -15.71 -11.12 -5.64
CA LEU A 119 -15.93 -12.56 -5.46
C LEU A 119 -16.34 -12.86 -4.01
N SER A 120 -15.67 -12.23 -3.03
CA SER A 120 -15.97 -12.39 -1.61
C SER A 120 -17.37 -11.88 -1.28
N ALA A 121 -17.74 -10.70 -1.77
CA ALA A 121 -19.09 -10.15 -1.61
C ALA A 121 -20.16 -11.07 -2.24
N TYR A 122 -19.88 -11.65 -3.41
CA TYR A 122 -20.78 -12.60 -4.05
C TYR A 122 -20.94 -13.90 -3.25
N VAL A 123 -19.84 -14.46 -2.74
CA VAL A 123 -19.84 -15.66 -1.89
C VAL A 123 -20.63 -15.42 -0.61
N ILE A 124 -20.37 -14.30 0.08
CA ILE A 124 -21.10 -13.91 1.29
C ILE A 124 -22.59 -13.79 0.96
N LYS A 125 -22.98 -13.05 -0.08
CA LYS A 125 -24.38 -12.88 -0.49
C LYS A 125 -25.09 -14.20 -0.80
N LYS A 126 -24.38 -15.16 -1.41
CA LYS A 126 -24.95 -16.47 -1.77
C LYS A 126 -25.05 -17.41 -0.57
N LEU A 127 -24.08 -17.37 0.35
CA LEU A 127 -24.12 -18.11 1.61
C LEU A 127 -25.11 -17.50 2.62
N TYR A 128 -25.42 -16.20 2.49
CA TYR A 128 -26.41 -15.48 3.30
C TYR A 128 -27.84 -16.00 3.15
N PHE A 129 -28.11 -16.85 2.15
CA PHE A 129 -29.43 -17.45 1.95
C PHE A 129 -29.87 -18.38 3.10
N GLY A 130 -28.96 -18.77 4.02
CA GLY A 130 -29.24 -19.67 5.14
C GLY A 130 -28.91 -19.03 6.49
N ARG A 131 -29.82 -18.19 6.99
CA ARG A 131 -29.72 -17.45 8.26
C ARG A 131 -29.58 -18.39 9.47
N HIS A 132 -28.38 -18.57 10.02
CA HIS A 132 -28.17 -19.18 11.33
C HIS A 132 -26.81 -18.74 11.94
N SER A 133 -26.88 -17.83 12.93
CA SER A 133 -25.81 -17.37 13.85
C SER A 133 -24.78 -16.35 13.33
N THR A 134 -24.65 -15.24 14.07
CA THR A 134 -23.70 -14.14 13.88
C THR A 134 -22.24 -14.61 13.89
N ASP A 135 -21.90 -15.63 14.67
CA ASP A 135 -20.53 -16.16 14.77
C ASP A 135 -20.04 -16.73 13.44
N ARG A 136 -20.93 -17.36 12.67
CA ARG A 136 -20.59 -17.92 11.35
C ARG A 136 -20.36 -16.83 10.31
N GLU A 137 -21.09 -15.72 10.43
CA GLU A 137 -20.93 -14.56 9.55
C GLU A 137 -19.57 -13.90 9.77
N VAL A 138 -19.20 -13.66 11.03
CA VAL A 138 -17.88 -13.11 11.38
C VAL A 138 -16.77 -14.05 10.95
N ALA A 139 -16.90 -15.36 11.20
CA ALA A 139 -15.91 -16.35 10.77
C ALA A 139 -15.73 -16.39 9.24
N LEU A 140 -16.83 -16.31 8.47
CA LEU A 140 -16.78 -16.27 7.01
C LEU A 140 -16.16 -14.96 6.50
N MET A 141 -16.47 -13.81 7.10
CA MET A 141 -15.83 -12.54 6.75
C MET A 141 -14.32 -12.59 6.96
N MET A 142 -13.85 -13.11 8.10
CA MET A 142 -12.43 -13.29 8.40
C MET A 142 -11.75 -14.28 7.44
N LEU A 143 -12.40 -15.41 7.15
CA LEU A 143 -11.87 -16.43 6.23
C LEU A 143 -11.72 -15.88 4.80
N MET A 144 -12.71 -15.13 4.31
CA MET A 144 -12.66 -14.54 2.96
C MET A 144 -11.60 -13.45 2.86
N ALA A 145 -11.42 -12.62 3.89
CA ALA A 145 -10.34 -11.64 3.94
C ALA A 145 -8.95 -12.33 3.86
N TYR A 146 -8.75 -13.38 4.64
CA TYR A 146 -7.50 -14.16 4.61
C TYR A 146 -7.28 -14.87 3.27
N LEU A 147 -8.34 -15.41 2.66
CA LEU A 147 -8.26 -16.05 1.35
C LEU A 147 -7.88 -15.05 0.25
N SER A 148 -8.38 -13.81 0.32
CA SER A 148 -7.96 -12.72 -0.58
C SER A 148 -6.47 -12.44 -0.45
N TYR A 149 -5.95 -12.33 0.78
CA TYR A 149 -4.52 -12.14 1.05
C TYR A 149 -3.68 -13.27 0.44
N MET A 150 -4.02 -14.53 0.75
CA MET A 150 -3.27 -15.70 0.26
C MET A 150 -3.27 -15.82 -1.27
N LEU A 151 -4.36 -15.42 -1.94
CA LEU A 151 -4.42 -15.41 -3.41
C LEU A 151 -3.45 -14.39 -3.99
N VAL A 152 -3.41 -13.18 -3.44
CA VAL A 152 -2.51 -12.12 -3.92
C VAL A 152 -1.04 -12.53 -3.72
N GLU A 153 -0.72 -13.13 -2.58
CA GLU A 153 0.62 -13.64 -2.27
C GLU A 153 1.04 -14.78 -3.21
N LEU A 154 0.11 -15.68 -3.58
CA LEU A 154 0.35 -16.74 -4.56
C LEU A 154 0.69 -16.18 -5.96
N PHE A 155 0.15 -15.02 -6.32
CA PHE A 155 0.44 -14.34 -7.58
C PHE A 155 1.68 -13.43 -7.52
N TYR A 156 2.43 -13.44 -6.40
CA TYR A 156 3.59 -12.57 -6.17
C TYR A 156 3.27 -11.06 -6.32
N LEU A 157 2.02 -10.69 -6.08
CA LEU A 157 1.54 -9.30 -6.07
C LEU A 157 1.57 -8.75 -4.64
N SER A 158 1.45 -7.43 -4.48
CA SER A 158 1.41 -6.82 -3.15
C SER A 158 0.13 -7.22 -2.42
N GLY A 159 0.24 -8.05 -1.38
CA GLY A 159 -0.85 -8.70 -0.63
C GLY A 159 -1.77 -7.80 0.19
N ILE A 160 -2.11 -6.59 -0.26
CA ILE A 160 -2.93 -5.64 0.50
C ILE A 160 -4.24 -5.38 -0.23
#